data_AF-A0AAV2L7H2-F1
#
_entry.id   AF-A0AAV2L7H2-F1
#
_cell.length_a   1.000
_cell.length_b   1.000
_cell.length_c   1.000
_cell.angle_alpha   90.00
_cell.angle_beta   90.00
_cell.angle_gamma   90.00
#
_symmetry.space_group_name_H-M   'P 1'
#
loop_
_entity.id
_entity.type
_entity.pdbx_description
1 polymer ?
#
loop_
_entity_poly.entity_id
_entity_poly.type
_entity_poly.pdbx_seq_one_letter_code
_entity_poly.pdbx_strand_id
1 'polypeptide(L)'
;MPFQGGFYYPYRTQGAHSSAGIPSLLNSPYSQQSVKGHCAPGMTPSSGISTAPLFRFQQRRECVDWRRINALDIDTVVSQIDVGVLQEYVGAVTYCSLDGERCPRCQSAVDPALIKLIRLAQLIVEYLHHCQELLTLEVHGMEEKLATADKERVQMLAEQKEKEEQMKTLNEELKQRKKIIRTQQRLLSPNINSYKCPLCEKSFLNATFLQNHLQRRHQEEYEARFKSNCETKSEIDSLKSEITALKEQIVQQQQALQTKIAQEKEQESLHRDHLYARDRKLHSERPCYERDSNPGPSC
;
A
#
# COMPACT_ATOMS: atom_id res chain seq x y z
N MET A 1 -34.18 41.94 -1.76
CA MET A 1 -34.09 42.42 -3.17
C MET A 1 -32.61 42.52 -3.50
N PRO A 2 -32.06 41.68 -4.40
CA PRO A 2 -30.61 41.57 -4.64
C PRO A 2 -30.01 42.72 -5.47
N PHE A 3 -30.75 43.81 -5.69
CA PHE A 3 -30.30 44.98 -6.44
C PHE A 3 -30.34 46.22 -5.55
N GLN A 4 -29.19 46.91 -5.40
CA GLN A 4 -29.09 48.18 -4.70
C GLN A 4 -28.14 49.11 -5.45
N GLY A 5 -28.58 50.33 -5.78
CA GLY A 5 -27.74 51.33 -6.46
C GLY A 5 -27.30 50.95 -7.89
N GLY A 6 -28.02 50.04 -8.57
CA GLY A 6 -27.64 49.55 -9.91
C GLY A 6 -26.61 48.42 -9.93
N PHE A 7 -26.33 47.82 -8.76
CA PHE A 7 -25.44 46.67 -8.62
C PHE A 7 -26.24 45.42 -8.22
N TYR A 8 -25.87 44.26 -8.77
CA TYR A 8 -26.40 42.95 -8.39
C TYR A 8 -25.52 42.30 -7.32
N TYR A 9 -26.13 41.81 -6.24
CA TYR A 9 -25.46 41.07 -5.17
C TYR A 9 -26.01 39.63 -5.13
N PRO A 10 -25.23 38.62 -5.54
CA PRO A 10 -25.68 37.24 -5.48
C PRO A 10 -25.90 36.80 -4.03
N TYR A 11 -26.98 36.04 -3.79
CA TYR A 11 -27.25 35.45 -2.49
C TYR A 11 -26.15 34.44 -2.14
N ARG A 12 -25.41 34.71 -1.06
CA ARG A 12 -24.44 33.78 -0.51
C ARG A 12 -25.21 32.61 0.10
N THR A 13 -25.36 31.51 -0.64
CA THR A 13 -25.82 30.25 -0.04
C THR A 13 -24.72 29.78 0.90
N GLN A 14 -24.87 30.09 2.19
CA GLN A 14 -24.13 29.37 3.22
C GLN A 14 -24.46 27.89 3.04
N GLY A 15 -23.43 27.10 2.74
CA GLY A 15 -23.55 25.67 2.56
C GLY A 15 -24.29 25.05 3.74
N ALA A 16 -25.23 24.17 3.42
CA ALA A 16 -25.97 23.39 4.39
C ALA A 16 -24.99 22.68 5.34
N HIS A 17 -25.00 23.09 6.61
CA HIS A 17 -24.44 22.26 7.67
C HIS A 17 -25.36 21.04 7.80
N SER A 18 -24.93 19.92 7.22
CA SER A 18 -25.54 18.62 7.41
C SER A 18 -25.24 18.17 8.85
N SER A 19 -26.19 18.38 9.76
CA SER A 19 -26.09 18.02 11.18
C SER A 19 -26.47 16.55 11.40
N ALA A 20 -25.47 15.67 11.33
CA ALA A 20 -25.53 14.38 12.02
C ALA A 20 -25.21 14.63 13.51
N GLY A 21 -26.14 14.22 14.38
CA GLY A 21 -26.18 14.61 15.79
C GLY A 21 -25.07 14.04 16.66
N ILE A 22 -24.48 14.91 17.49
CA ILE A 22 -23.91 14.59 18.80
C ILE A 22 -24.17 15.82 19.71
N PRO A 23 -24.85 15.69 20.86
CA PRO A 23 -25.06 16.81 21.77
C PRO A 23 -23.87 16.94 22.72
N SER A 24 -22.98 17.91 22.45
CA SER A 24 -21.96 18.31 23.43
C SER A 24 -22.50 19.41 24.33
N LEU A 25 -22.92 18.96 25.52
CA LEU A 25 -23.11 19.75 26.71
C LEU A 25 -21.80 20.48 27.05
N LEU A 26 -21.86 21.81 27.12
CA LEU A 26 -21.15 22.68 28.07
C LEU A 26 -21.39 24.13 27.64
N ASN A 27 -22.44 24.73 28.18
CA ASN A 27 -22.46 26.17 28.44
C ASN A 27 -23.39 26.41 29.61
N SER A 28 -22.78 26.80 30.73
CA SER A 28 -23.48 27.34 31.88
C SER A 28 -23.00 28.79 32.10
N PRO A 29 -23.89 29.70 32.54
CA PRO A 29 -23.76 31.13 32.34
C PRO A 29 -23.20 31.83 33.59
N TYR A 30 -22.54 32.97 33.42
CA TYR A 30 -22.68 34.19 34.26
C TYR A 30 -21.52 35.15 33.94
N SER A 31 -21.83 36.31 33.35
CA SER A 31 -21.66 37.60 34.03
C SER A 31 -22.11 38.74 33.10
N GLN A 32 -23.10 39.49 33.57
CA GLN A 32 -23.45 40.80 33.01
C GLN A 32 -22.49 41.85 33.59
N GLN A 33 -21.97 42.76 32.75
CA GLN A 33 -21.91 44.17 33.13
C GLN A 33 -21.75 45.08 31.90
N SER A 34 -22.71 45.99 31.77
CA SER A 34 -22.68 47.22 30.96
C SER A 34 -21.72 48.23 31.60
N VAL A 35 -20.88 48.95 30.81
CA VAL A 35 -20.67 50.43 30.85
C VAL A 35 -19.87 50.89 29.61
N LYS A 36 -20.32 52.04 29.07
CA LYS A 36 -19.81 52.97 28.04
C LYS A 36 -18.29 53.09 27.80
N GLY A 37 -17.94 53.23 26.51
CA GLY A 37 -17.11 54.31 25.96
C GLY A 37 -15.58 54.16 25.99
N HIS A 38 -14.97 53.94 24.81
CA HIS A 38 -13.91 54.76 24.19
C HIS A 38 -13.20 53.99 23.04
N CYS A 39 -12.88 54.72 21.97
CA CYS A 39 -12.17 54.26 20.78
C CYS A 39 -10.67 54.08 21.03
N ALA A 40 -10.09 52.97 20.56
CA ALA A 40 -8.71 52.87 20.06
C ALA A 40 -8.54 51.56 19.25
N PRO A 41 -7.56 51.45 18.34
CA PRO A 41 -7.72 50.77 17.06
C PRO A 41 -7.39 49.27 17.13
N GLY A 42 -8.39 48.44 16.89
CA GLY A 42 -8.26 46.98 16.80
C GLY A 42 -8.09 46.55 15.34
N MET A 43 -7.02 45.82 15.10
CA MET A 43 -6.60 45.24 13.82
C MET A 43 -7.79 44.62 13.08
N THR A 44 -8.08 45.12 11.88
CA THR A 44 -8.95 44.42 10.93
C THR A 44 -8.26 43.14 10.49
N PRO A 45 -8.88 41.95 10.61
CA PRO A 45 -8.42 40.82 9.83
C PRO A 45 -8.74 41.18 8.38
N SER A 46 -7.71 41.47 7.59
CA SER A 46 -7.82 41.51 6.14
C SER A 46 -8.14 40.08 5.69
N SER A 47 -9.40 39.70 5.82
CA SER A 47 -9.97 38.67 4.98
C SER A 47 -9.95 39.29 3.60
N GLY A 48 -8.95 38.89 2.81
CA GLY A 48 -8.92 39.13 1.38
C GLY A 48 -10.14 38.45 0.76
N ILE A 49 -11.30 39.08 0.92
CA ILE A 49 -12.43 38.87 0.05
C ILE A 49 -11.91 39.41 -1.27
N SER A 50 -11.46 38.50 -2.13
CA SER A 50 -11.34 38.78 -3.55
C SER A 50 -12.74 39.21 -3.99
N THR A 51 -12.99 40.52 -3.93
CA THR A 51 -14.18 41.15 -4.45
C THR A 51 -14.06 41.01 -5.95
N ALA A 52 -14.53 39.87 -6.46
CA ALA A 52 -14.83 39.73 -7.87
C ALA A 52 -15.60 40.98 -8.29
N PRO A 53 -15.26 41.61 -9.43
CA PRO A 53 -15.87 42.86 -9.83
C PRO A 53 -17.40 42.67 -9.90
N LEU A 54 -18.12 43.51 -9.17
CA LEU A 54 -19.58 43.52 -9.14
C LEU A 54 -20.13 43.78 -10.55
N PHE A 55 -21.16 43.03 -10.94
CA PHE A 55 -21.80 43.20 -12.24
C PHE A 55 -22.39 44.60 -12.40
N ARG A 56 -22.13 45.20 -13.57
CA ARG A 56 -22.68 46.49 -13.98
C ARG A 56 -22.88 46.50 -15.49
N PHE A 57 -24.04 46.98 -15.91
CA PHE A 57 -24.32 47.19 -17.33
C PHE A 57 -23.34 48.18 -17.96
N GLN A 58 -22.81 47.80 -19.11
CA GLN A 58 -21.89 48.57 -19.92
C GLN A 58 -22.64 49.59 -20.78
N GLN A 59 -21.96 50.68 -21.13
CA GLN A 59 -22.53 51.67 -22.02
C GLN A 59 -22.37 51.22 -23.48
N ARG A 60 -23.47 51.24 -24.23
CA ARG A 60 -23.51 50.88 -25.65
C ARG A 60 -22.93 52.01 -26.50
N ARG A 61 -21.75 51.80 -27.07
CA ARG A 61 -20.99 52.81 -27.83
C ARG A 61 -20.66 52.38 -29.26
N GLU A 62 -20.81 51.11 -29.56
CA GLU A 62 -20.43 50.54 -30.85
C GLU A 62 -21.50 50.82 -31.91
N CYS A 63 -21.11 51.15 -33.14
CA CYS A 63 -22.07 51.35 -34.23
C CYS A 63 -22.57 50.00 -34.76
N VAL A 64 -23.83 49.95 -35.22
CA VAL A 64 -24.38 48.73 -35.81
C VAL A 64 -23.75 48.50 -37.20
N ASP A 65 -23.10 47.35 -37.40
CA ASP A 65 -22.71 46.91 -38.75
C ASP A 65 -23.89 46.24 -39.46
N TRP A 66 -24.72 47.08 -40.08
CA TRP A 66 -25.89 46.62 -40.84
C TRP A 66 -25.53 45.68 -41.99
N ARG A 67 -24.33 45.78 -42.58
CA ARG A 67 -23.93 44.87 -43.67
C ARG A 67 -23.73 43.47 -43.12
N ARG A 68 -23.03 43.35 -41.99
CA ARG A 68 -22.82 42.07 -41.31
C ARG A 68 -24.15 41.47 -40.82
N ILE A 69 -25.02 42.28 -40.21
CA ILE A 69 -26.34 41.83 -39.74
C ILE A 69 -27.21 41.33 -40.89
N ASN A 70 -27.23 42.05 -42.02
CA ASN A 70 -28.05 41.67 -43.18
C ASN A 70 -27.49 40.46 -43.95
N ALA A 71 -26.20 40.15 -43.82
CA ALA A 71 -25.59 38.98 -44.44
C ALA A 71 -25.89 37.68 -43.69
N LEU A 72 -26.33 37.78 -42.43
CA LEU A 72 -26.67 36.63 -41.60
C LEU A 72 -28.01 36.04 -42.01
N ASP A 73 -27.99 34.79 -42.46
CA ASP A 73 -29.21 34.01 -42.69
C ASP A 73 -29.73 33.40 -41.39
N ILE A 74 -30.76 34.03 -40.83
CA ILE A 74 -31.38 33.64 -39.55
C ILE A 74 -32.06 32.27 -39.66
N ASP A 75 -32.70 31.95 -40.78
CA ASP A 75 -33.43 30.69 -40.95
C ASP A 75 -32.47 29.50 -40.96
N THR A 76 -31.31 29.68 -41.60
CA THR A 76 -30.21 28.70 -41.54
C THR A 76 -29.70 28.52 -40.11
N VAL A 77 -29.44 29.60 -39.36
CA VAL A 77 -28.99 29.51 -37.96
C VAL A 77 -30.00 28.78 -37.08
N VAL A 78 -31.30 29.05 -37.26
CA VAL A 78 -32.38 28.39 -36.49
C VAL A 78 -32.49 26.91 -36.85
N SER A 79 -32.49 26.58 -38.15
CA SER A 79 -32.64 25.20 -38.62
C SER A 79 -31.46 24.30 -38.22
N GLN A 80 -30.25 24.86 -38.19
CA GLN A 80 -29.02 24.15 -37.85
C GLN A 80 -28.66 24.25 -36.37
N ILE A 81 -29.32 25.14 -35.61
CA ILE A 81 -28.98 25.45 -34.21
C ILE A 81 -27.50 25.82 -34.11
N ASP A 82 -27.04 26.69 -35.02
CA ASP A 82 -25.63 27.09 -35.09
C ASP A 82 -25.31 28.13 -34.00
N VAL A 83 -25.05 27.61 -32.80
CA VAL A 83 -24.65 28.42 -31.64
C VAL A 83 -23.28 29.07 -31.86
N GLY A 84 -22.43 28.49 -32.71
CA GLY A 84 -21.11 29.06 -33.05
C GLY A 84 -21.27 30.40 -33.75
N VAL A 85 -22.11 30.45 -34.78
CA VAL A 85 -22.44 31.71 -35.46
C VAL A 85 -23.10 32.70 -34.50
N LEU A 86 -24.05 32.28 -33.66
CA LEU A 86 -24.64 33.18 -32.66
C LEU A 86 -23.59 33.78 -31.72
N GLN A 87 -22.63 32.98 -31.24
CA GLN A 87 -21.57 33.41 -30.34
C GLN A 87 -20.72 34.54 -30.94
N GLU A 88 -20.47 34.51 -32.26
CA GLU A 88 -19.74 35.59 -32.95
C GLU A 88 -20.51 36.92 -32.98
N TYR A 89 -21.85 36.88 -32.93
CA TYR A 89 -22.71 38.06 -33.01
C TYR A 89 -23.15 38.58 -31.64
N VAL A 90 -23.05 37.77 -30.57
CA VAL A 90 -23.47 38.15 -29.21
C VAL A 90 -22.87 39.50 -28.79
N GLY A 91 -21.56 39.72 -28.98
CA GLY A 91 -20.92 40.98 -28.61
C GLY A 91 -21.48 42.17 -29.40
N ALA A 92 -21.50 42.05 -30.73
CA ALA A 92 -21.96 43.12 -31.63
C ALA A 92 -23.42 43.50 -31.37
N VAL A 93 -24.31 42.53 -31.14
CA VAL A 93 -25.74 42.80 -30.87
C VAL A 93 -25.94 43.35 -29.47
N THR A 94 -25.21 42.83 -28.47
CA THR A 94 -25.38 43.24 -27.08
C THR A 94 -24.89 44.66 -26.86
N TYR A 95 -23.75 45.06 -27.42
CA TYR A 95 -23.08 46.33 -27.08
C TYR A 95 -23.25 47.45 -28.11
N CYS A 96 -24.01 47.22 -29.19
CA CYS A 96 -24.28 48.26 -30.19
C CYS A 96 -25.23 49.35 -29.67
N SER A 97 -24.95 50.58 -30.10
CA SER A 97 -25.79 51.74 -29.92
C SER A 97 -26.86 51.80 -31.01
N LEU A 98 -28.10 52.06 -30.60
CA LEU A 98 -29.22 52.30 -31.51
C LEU A 98 -29.55 53.80 -31.63
N ASP A 99 -28.69 54.65 -31.08
CA ASP A 99 -28.92 56.09 -31.03
C ASP A 99 -28.81 56.70 -32.42
N GLY A 100 -29.89 57.30 -32.90
CA GLY A 100 -29.91 57.98 -34.19
C GLY A 100 -30.04 57.05 -35.40
N GLU A 101 -30.28 55.76 -35.19
CA GLU A 101 -30.55 54.80 -36.27
C GLU A 101 -31.84 55.19 -37.02
N ARG A 102 -31.79 55.07 -38.36
CA ARG A 102 -32.86 55.48 -39.28
C ARG A 102 -33.17 54.39 -40.27
N CYS A 103 -34.41 54.37 -40.76
CA CYS A 103 -34.79 53.45 -41.82
C CYS A 103 -33.96 53.72 -43.08
N PRO A 104 -33.23 52.71 -43.63
CA PRO A 104 -32.41 52.91 -44.83
C PRO A 104 -33.21 53.35 -46.06
N ARG A 105 -34.51 53.07 -46.11
CA ARG A 105 -35.38 53.35 -47.27
C ARG A 105 -36.01 54.75 -47.24
N CYS A 106 -36.52 55.17 -46.09
CA CYS A 106 -37.28 56.43 -45.97
C CYS A 106 -36.63 57.46 -45.02
N GLN A 107 -35.50 57.14 -44.39
CA GLN A 107 -34.76 58.01 -43.45
C GLN A 107 -35.55 58.43 -42.20
N SER A 108 -36.75 57.88 -42.01
CA SER A 108 -37.55 58.05 -40.79
C SER A 108 -36.83 57.45 -39.58
N ALA A 109 -37.02 58.06 -38.42
CA ALA A 109 -36.54 57.51 -37.17
C ALA A 109 -37.20 56.15 -36.90
N VAL A 110 -36.46 55.23 -36.28
CA VAL A 110 -37.01 53.96 -35.81
C VAL A 110 -38.02 54.22 -34.70
N ASP A 111 -39.10 53.42 -34.65
CA ASP A 111 -40.11 53.51 -33.61
C ASP A 111 -39.47 53.41 -32.21
N PRO A 112 -39.68 54.40 -31.32
CA PRO A 112 -39.18 54.37 -29.95
C PRO A 112 -39.54 53.10 -29.17
N ALA A 113 -40.68 52.46 -29.45
CA ALA A 113 -41.07 51.21 -28.82
C ALA A 113 -40.15 50.05 -29.20
N LEU A 114 -39.75 49.96 -30.48
CA LEU A 114 -38.80 48.95 -30.96
C LEU A 114 -37.40 49.19 -30.39
N ILE A 115 -36.96 50.45 -30.31
CA ILE A 115 -35.69 50.81 -29.66
C ILE A 115 -35.69 50.36 -28.19
N LYS A 116 -36.79 50.59 -27.46
CA LYS A 116 -36.93 50.11 -26.07
C LYS A 116 -36.90 48.59 -25.97
N LEU A 117 -37.58 47.89 -26.87
CA LEU A 117 -37.60 46.42 -26.89
C LEU A 117 -36.20 45.85 -27.13
N ILE A 118 -35.47 46.37 -28.12
CA ILE A 118 -34.10 45.91 -28.41
C ILE A 118 -33.17 46.26 -27.25
N ARG A 119 -33.26 47.47 -26.69
CA ARG A 119 -32.46 47.83 -25.50
C ARG A 119 -32.70 46.90 -24.31
N LEU A 120 -33.96 46.49 -24.09
CA LEU A 120 -34.30 45.50 -23.07
C LEU A 120 -33.68 44.14 -23.38
N ALA A 121 -33.78 43.68 -24.64
CA ALA A 121 -33.16 42.44 -25.09
C ALA A 121 -31.63 42.46 -24.88
N GLN A 122 -30.96 43.56 -25.23
CA GLN A 122 -29.52 43.71 -25.01
C GLN A 122 -29.14 43.65 -23.52
N LEU A 123 -29.94 44.25 -22.63
CA LEU A 123 -29.70 44.15 -21.17
C LEU A 123 -29.90 42.72 -20.66
N ILE A 124 -30.91 42.01 -21.17
CA ILE A 124 -31.14 40.60 -20.82
C ILE A 124 -29.95 39.76 -21.28
N VAL A 125 -29.52 39.90 -22.54
CA VAL A 125 -28.38 39.13 -23.08
C VAL A 125 -27.09 39.42 -22.32
N GLU A 126 -26.81 40.69 -21.99
CA GLU A 126 -25.64 41.07 -21.18
C GLU A 126 -25.65 40.42 -19.79
N TYR A 127 -26.81 40.40 -19.13
CA TYR A 127 -26.95 39.73 -17.85
C TYR A 127 -26.82 38.20 -17.96
N LEU A 128 -27.40 37.59 -18.99
CA LEU A 128 -27.27 36.16 -19.25
C LEU A 128 -25.82 35.77 -19.54
N HIS A 129 -25.09 36.59 -20.30
CA HIS A 129 -23.67 36.37 -20.56
C HIS A 129 -22.84 36.44 -19.27
N HIS A 130 -23.12 37.43 -18.40
CA HIS A 130 -22.49 37.48 -17.08
C HIS A 130 -22.80 36.24 -16.22
N CYS A 131 -24.05 35.76 -16.22
CA CYS A 131 -24.41 34.54 -15.51
C CYS A 131 -23.66 33.33 -16.07
N GLN A 132 -23.50 33.24 -17.40
CA GLN A 132 -22.73 32.18 -18.04
C GLN A 132 -21.27 32.19 -17.58
N GLU A 133 -20.61 33.35 -17.59
CA GLU A 133 -19.23 33.50 -17.12
C GLU A 133 -19.10 33.10 -15.64
N LEU A 134 -20.00 33.59 -14.79
CA LEU A 134 -20.01 33.28 -13.35
C LEU A 134 -20.15 31.78 -13.11
N LEU A 135 -21.16 31.16 -13.72
CA LEU A 135 -21.40 29.72 -13.59
C LEU A 135 -20.23 28.91 -14.15
N THR A 136 -19.64 29.34 -15.25
CA THR A 136 -18.46 28.70 -15.83
C THR A 136 -17.30 28.72 -14.83
N LEU A 137 -17.00 29.87 -14.23
CA LEU A 137 -15.95 29.99 -13.22
C LEU A 137 -16.23 29.14 -11.97
N GLU A 138 -17.47 29.11 -11.50
CA GLU A 138 -17.86 28.28 -10.36
C GLU A 138 -17.71 26.78 -10.65
N VAL A 139 -18.16 26.33 -11.82
CA VAL A 139 -18.01 24.93 -12.25
C VAL A 139 -16.54 24.53 -12.32
N HIS A 140 -15.69 25.32 -12.99
CA HIS A 140 -14.25 25.06 -13.05
C HIS A 140 -13.62 25.02 -11.65
N GLY A 141 -13.99 25.94 -10.76
CA GLY A 141 -13.50 25.96 -9.39
C GLY A 141 -13.96 24.76 -8.55
N MET A 142 -15.14 24.20 -8.83
CA MET A 142 -15.60 22.96 -8.21
C MET A 142 -14.87 21.73 -8.77
N GLU A 143 -14.65 21.69 -10.09
CA GLU A 143 -13.92 20.61 -10.76
C GLU A 143 -12.47 20.52 -10.26
N GLU A 144 -11.79 21.65 -10.07
CA GLU A 144 -10.43 21.69 -9.53
C GLU A 144 -10.40 21.14 -8.09
N LYS A 145 -11.34 21.55 -7.24
CA LYS A 145 -11.46 21.03 -5.87
C LYS A 145 -11.76 19.54 -5.82
N LEU A 146 -12.60 19.06 -6.74
CA LEU A 146 -12.90 17.64 -6.87
C LEU A 146 -11.64 16.87 -7.27
N ALA A 147 -10.88 17.38 -8.26
CA ALA A 147 -9.64 16.77 -8.71
C ALA A 147 -8.57 16.73 -7.60
N THR A 148 -8.48 17.75 -6.75
CA THR A 148 -7.58 17.73 -5.58
C THR A 148 -8.03 16.70 -4.54
N ALA A 149 -9.32 16.66 -4.21
CA ALA A 149 -9.87 15.70 -3.25
C ALA A 149 -9.72 14.24 -3.74
N ASP A 150 -9.86 13.99 -5.04
CA ASP A 150 -9.64 12.67 -5.62
C ASP A 150 -8.18 12.22 -5.51
N LYS A 151 -7.22 13.13 -5.70
CA LYS A 151 -5.79 12.84 -5.49
C LYS A 151 -5.50 12.49 -4.04
N GLU A 152 -6.03 13.28 -3.10
CA GLU A 152 -5.90 13.02 -1.66
C GLU A 152 -6.52 11.67 -1.28
N ARG A 153 -7.72 11.35 -1.78
CA ARG A 153 -8.37 10.05 -1.55
C ARG A 153 -7.49 8.90 -2.03
N VAL A 154 -6.93 8.99 -3.24
CA VAL A 154 -6.07 7.93 -3.80
C VAL A 154 -4.82 7.74 -2.95
N GLN A 155 -4.19 8.83 -2.49
CA GLN A 155 -3.04 8.78 -1.60
C GLN A 155 -3.40 8.11 -0.26
N MET A 156 -4.50 8.52 0.37
CA MET A 156 -4.95 7.95 1.63
C MET A 156 -5.28 6.45 1.52
N LEU A 157 -5.85 6.00 0.40
CA LEU A 157 -6.08 4.58 0.14
C LEU A 157 -4.78 3.79 0.00
N ALA A 158 -3.76 4.36 -0.64
CA ALA A 158 -2.45 3.73 -0.75
C ALA A 158 -1.77 3.59 0.64
N GLU A 159 -1.81 4.66 1.44
CA GLU A 159 -1.30 4.65 2.82
C GLU A 159 -2.06 3.64 3.70
N GLN A 160 -3.38 3.58 3.58
CA GLN A 160 -4.19 2.60 4.30
C GLN A 160 -3.78 1.17 3.95
N LYS A 161 -3.59 0.87 2.66
CA LYS A 161 -3.17 -0.46 2.21
C LYS A 161 -1.79 -0.84 2.77
N GLU A 162 -0.84 0.10 2.77
CA GLU A 162 0.48 -0.12 3.36
C GLU A 162 0.38 -0.43 4.86
N LYS A 163 -0.43 0.34 5.60
CA LYS A 163 -0.66 0.11 7.03
C LYS A 163 -1.33 -1.24 7.30
N GLU A 164 -2.27 -1.66 6.46
CA GLU A 164 -2.90 -2.98 6.55
C GLU A 164 -1.90 -4.11 6.32
N GLU A 165 -0.98 -3.97 5.37
CA GLU A 165 0.11 -4.92 5.13
C GLU A 165 1.09 -4.98 6.31
N GLN A 166 1.50 -3.83 6.84
CA GLN A 166 2.33 -3.75 8.05
C GLN A 166 1.67 -4.46 9.24
N MET A 167 0.36 -4.25 9.43
CA MET A 167 -0.40 -4.89 10.51
C MET A 167 -0.48 -6.41 10.34
N LYS A 168 -0.60 -6.91 9.10
CA LYS A 168 -0.56 -8.36 8.81
C LYS A 168 0.79 -8.96 9.19
N THR A 169 1.88 -8.35 8.75
CA THR A 169 3.25 -8.79 9.06
C THR A 169 3.51 -8.81 10.56
N LEU A 170 3.18 -7.73 11.28
CA LEU A 170 3.34 -7.67 12.73
C LEU A 170 2.48 -8.72 13.45
N ASN A 171 1.27 -8.98 12.98
CA ASN A 171 0.43 -10.04 13.54
C ASN A 171 1.03 -11.44 13.34
N GLU A 172 1.66 -11.70 12.20
CA GLU A 172 2.38 -12.95 11.95
C GLU A 172 3.60 -13.10 12.86
N GLU A 173 4.40 -12.05 13.00
CA GLU A 173 5.51 -12.03 13.96
C GLU A 173 5.04 -12.27 15.38
N LEU A 174 3.96 -11.60 15.82
CA LEU A 174 3.39 -11.80 17.16
C LEU A 174 2.90 -13.24 17.34
N LYS A 175 2.28 -13.85 16.33
CA LYS A 175 1.90 -15.27 16.36
C LYS A 175 3.12 -16.17 16.50
N GLN A 176 4.21 -15.90 15.77
CA GLN A 176 5.46 -16.64 15.87
C GLN A 176 6.12 -16.49 17.25
N ARG A 177 6.26 -15.26 17.75
CA ARG A 177 6.80 -14.98 19.10
C ARG A 177 5.97 -15.66 20.19
N LYS A 178 4.64 -15.63 20.09
CA LYS A 178 3.74 -16.37 21.01
C LYS A 178 3.98 -17.88 20.97
N LYS A 179 4.22 -18.48 19.80
CA LYS A 179 4.56 -19.91 19.68
C LYS A 179 5.90 -20.23 20.36
N ILE A 180 6.92 -19.39 20.15
CA ILE A 180 8.23 -19.53 20.80
C ILE A 180 8.08 -19.44 22.32
N ILE A 181 7.39 -18.41 22.83
CA ILE A 181 7.15 -18.22 24.26
C ILE A 181 6.42 -19.43 24.85
N ARG A 182 5.37 -19.95 24.20
CA ARG A 182 4.68 -21.17 24.68
C ARG A 182 5.61 -22.40 24.72
N THR A 183 6.51 -22.51 23.76
CA THR A 183 7.49 -23.62 23.70
C THR A 183 8.53 -23.48 24.81
N GLN A 184 9.11 -22.29 24.97
CA GLN A 184 10.04 -21.97 26.06
C GLN A 184 9.35 -22.15 27.42
N GLN A 185 8.13 -21.66 27.58
CA GLN A 185 7.33 -21.89 28.77
C GLN A 185 7.08 -23.36 29.00
N ARG A 186 6.89 -24.22 28.00
CA ARG A 186 6.78 -25.67 28.20
C ARG A 186 8.09 -26.30 28.68
N LEU A 187 9.24 -25.85 28.15
CA LEU A 187 10.56 -26.33 28.58
C LEU A 187 10.92 -25.85 29.99
N LEU A 188 10.48 -24.64 30.35
CA LEU A 188 10.69 -24.02 31.66
C LEU A 188 9.57 -24.34 32.65
N SER A 189 8.42 -24.79 32.16
CA SER A 189 7.30 -25.22 32.99
C SER A 189 7.84 -26.37 33.81
N PRO A 190 7.80 -26.28 35.15
CA PRO A 190 8.11 -27.40 36.00
C PRO A 190 6.97 -28.40 35.79
N ASN A 191 7.06 -29.21 34.74
CA ASN A 191 6.36 -30.47 34.71
C ASN A 191 7.05 -31.32 35.77
N ILE A 192 6.60 -31.19 37.01
CA ILE A 192 6.65 -32.25 38.02
C ILE A 192 8.07 -32.73 38.41
N ASN A 193 9.13 -32.13 37.86
CA ASN A 193 10.52 -32.36 38.26
C ASN A 193 10.91 -31.34 39.33
N SER A 194 10.06 -31.18 40.34
CA SER A 194 10.59 -30.64 41.59
C SER A 194 11.65 -31.62 42.05
N TYR A 195 12.89 -31.14 42.19
CA TYR A 195 13.99 -31.96 42.65
C TYR A 195 13.76 -32.19 44.14
N LYS A 196 13.02 -33.26 44.47
CA LYS A 196 12.71 -33.62 45.85
C LYS A 196 13.94 -34.18 46.53
N CYS A 197 14.19 -33.73 47.75
CA CYS A 197 15.20 -34.36 48.58
C CYS A 197 14.73 -35.79 48.94
N PRO A 198 15.57 -36.82 48.79
CA PRO A 198 15.20 -38.17 49.23
C PRO A 198 15.27 -38.35 50.74
N LEU A 199 15.85 -37.39 51.46
CA LEU A 199 16.11 -37.44 52.91
C LEU A 199 15.21 -36.50 53.72
N CYS A 200 14.44 -35.63 53.06
CA CYS A 200 13.43 -34.78 53.69
C CYS A 200 12.36 -34.33 52.67
N GLU A 201 11.29 -33.67 53.14
CA GLU A 201 10.15 -33.31 52.28
C GLU A 201 10.40 -32.06 51.38
N LYS A 202 11.60 -31.48 51.40
CA LYS A 202 11.90 -30.24 50.66
C LYS A 202 12.02 -30.50 49.15
N SER A 203 11.42 -29.61 48.37
CA SER A 203 11.38 -29.64 46.91
C SER A 203 12.08 -28.42 46.34
N PHE A 204 12.96 -28.61 45.35
CA PHE A 204 13.76 -27.54 44.77
C PHE A 204 13.43 -27.31 43.28
N LEU A 205 13.56 -26.05 42.85
CA LEU A 205 13.28 -25.60 41.48
C LEU A 205 14.30 -26.10 40.45
N ASN A 206 15.52 -26.43 40.87
CA ASN A 206 16.56 -26.98 40.01
C ASN A 206 17.47 -27.99 40.76
N ALA A 207 18.23 -28.78 40.01
CA ALA A 207 19.13 -29.81 40.55
C ALA A 207 20.27 -29.21 41.41
N THR A 208 20.76 -28.03 41.05
CA THR A 208 21.86 -27.36 41.75
C THR A 208 21.44 -26.90 43.14
N PHE A 209 20.22 -26.40 43.32
CA PHE A 209 19.68 -26.07 44.63
C PHE A 209 19.44 -27.32 45.48
N LEU A 210 18.98 -28.43 44.90
CA LEU A 210 18.90 -29.72 45.62
C LEU A 210 20.29 -30.18 46.06
N GLN A 211 21.29 -30.11 45.18
CA GLN A 211 22.68 -30.52 45.49
C GLN A 211 23.27 -29.70 46.64
N ASN A 212 23.12 -28.36 46.60
CA ASN A 212 23.53 -27.49 47.69
C ASN A 212 22.80 -27.78 49.00
N HIS A 213 21.50 -28.13 48.93
CA HIS A 213 20.74 -28.54 50.10
C HIS A 213 21.28 -29.82 50.72
N LEU A 214 21.54 -30.85 49.90
CA LEU A 214 22.15 -32.10 50.36
C LEU A 214 23.51 -31.83 51.02
N GLN A 215 24.36 -31.03 50.40
CA GLN A 215 25.67 -30.67 50.97
C GLN A 215 25.58 -29.90 52.30
N ARG A 216 24.56 -29.07 52.52
CA ARG A 216 24.48 -28.27 53.76
C ARG A 216 23.74 -28.94 54.90
N ARG A 217 22.83 -29.87 54.60
CA ARG A 217 21.88 -30.43 55.59
C ARG A 217 21.93 -31.94 55.69
N HIS A 218 22.53 -32.62 54.72
CA HIS A 218 22.69 -34.07 54.63
C HIS A 218 24.15 -34.38 54.21
N GLN A 219 25.11 -33.74 54.88
CA GLN A 219 26.52 -33.72 54.46
C GLN A 219 27.14 -35.12 54.54
N GLU A 220 26.81 -35.91 55.55
CA GLU A 220 27.33 -37.27 55.73
C GLU A 220 26.85 -38.20 54.60
N GLU A 221 25.57 -38.13 54.26
CA GLU A 221 24.97 -38.91 53.17
C GLU A 221 25.39 -38.39 51.79
N TYR A 222 25.61 -37.08 51.67
CA TYR A 222 26.14 -36.45 50.46
C TYR A 222 27.58 -36.90 50.19
N GLU A 223 28.44 -36.91 51.20
CA GLU A 223 29.83 -37.36 51.08
C GLU A 223 29.94 -38.85 50.77
N ALA A 224 29.13 -39.69 51.43
CA ALA A 224 29.08 -41.12 51.14
C ALA A 224 28.64 -41.40 49.69
N ARG A 225 27.58 -40.71 49.23
CA ARG A 225 27.09 -40.82 47.85
C ARG A 225 28.07 -40.22 46.84
N PHE A 226 28.76 -39.14 47.18
CA PHE A 226 29.75 -38.51 46.30
C PHE A 226 31.01 -39.37 46.14
N LYS A 227 31.48 -40.04 47.21
CA LYS A 227 32.56 -41.03 47.14
C LYS A 227 32.20 -42.20 46.21
N SER A 228 31.03 -42.81 46.43
CA SER A 228 30.51 -43.87 45.54
C SER A 228 30.36 -43.38 44.09
N ASN A 229 29.89 -42.15 43.88
CA ASN A 229 29.73 -41.60 42.54
C ASN A 229 31.05 -41.16 41.88
N CYS A 230 32.10 -40.89 42.67
CA CYS A 230 33.45 -40.64 42.18
C CYS A 230 34.09 -41.94 41.68
N GLU A 231 33.92 -43.02 42.44
CA GLU A 231 34.36 -44.36 42.08
C GLU A 231 33.65 -44.87 40.83
N THR A 232 32.33 -44.72 40.74
CA THR A 232 31.61 -45.11 39.52
C THR A 232 31.96 -44.22 38.33
N LYS A 233 32.24 -42.93 38.55
CA LYS A 233 32.66 -42.03 37.47
C LYS A 233 34.05 -42.37 36.94
N SER A 234 35.01 -42.70 37.80
CA SER A 234 36.33 -43.14 37.36
C SER A 234 36.25 -44.49 36.64
N GLU A 235 35.40 -45.39 37.09
CA GLU A 235 35.14 -46.67 36.42
C GLU A 235 34.48 -46.48 35.06
N ILE A 236 33.49 -45.58 34.95
CA ILE A 236 32.87 -45.19 33.68
C ILE A 236 33.90 -44.55 32.73
N ASP A 237 34.76 -43.67 33.21
CA ASP A 237 35.75 -43.01 32.37
C ASP A 237 36.87 -43.98 31.94
N SER A 238 37.21 -44.98 32.76
CA SER A 238 38.07 -46.10 32.38
C SER A 238 37.42 -46.99 31.32
N LEU A 239 36.14 -47.36 31.51
CA LEU A 239 35.42 -48.17 30.52
C LEU A 239 35.23 -47.41 29.20
N LYS A 240 35.04 -46.09 29.24
CA LYS A 240 35.01 -45.26 28.02
C LYS A 240 36.34 -45.28 27.28
N SER A 241 37.46 -45.15 27.98
CA SER A 241 38.78 -45.17 27.34
C SER A 241 39.07 -46.54 26.72
N GLU A 242 38.68 -47.62 27.40
CA GLU A 242 38.75 -48.98 26.88
C GLU A 242 37.84 -49.18 25.65
N ILE A 243 36.60 -48.69 25.68
CA ILE A 243 35.69 -48.73 24.53
C ILE A 243 36.28 -47.96 23.34
N THR A 244 36.90 -46.80 23.55
CA THR A 244 37.54 -46.06 22.47
C THR A 244 38.74 -46.80 21.88
N ALA A 245 39.57 -47.41 22.73
CA ALA A 245 40.72 -48.19 22.30
C ALA A 245 40.28 -49.43 21.49
N LEU A 246 39.26 -50.15 21.97
CA LEU A 246 38.70 -51.30 21.27
C LEU A 246 38.05 -50.90 19.93
N LYS A 247 37.34 -49.77 19.87
CA LYS A 247 36.77 -49.25 18.62
C LYS A 247 37.85 -48.93 17.60
N GLU A 248 38.94 -48.29 18.02
CA GLU A 248 40.06 -47.98 17.15
C GLU A 248 40.74 -49.26 16.62
N GLN A 249 40.91 -50.26 17.49
CA GLN A 249 41.45 -51.56 17.09
C GLN A 249 40.55 -52.28 16.07
N ILE A 250 39.23 -52.23 16.23
CA ILE A 250 38.27 -52.80 15.26
C ILE A 250 38.38 -52.08 13.91
N VAL A 251 38.47 -50.75 13.90
CA VAL A 251 38.62 -49.97 12.66
C VAL A 251 39.91 -50.34 11.94
N GLN A 252 41.03 -50.46 12.67
CA GLN A 252 42.31 -50.88 12.11
C GLN A 252 42.24 -52.29 11.53
N GLN A 253 41.60 -53.24 12.23
CA GLN A 253 41.39 -54.60 11.71
C GLN A 253 40.51 -54.62 10.46
N GLN A 254 39.46 -53.79 10.41
CA GLN A 254 38.55 -53.70 9.27
C GLN A 254 39.26 -53.12 8.03
N GLN A 255 40.09 -52.08 8.20
CA GLN A 255 40.93 -51.52 7.13
C GLN A 255 41.97 -52.53 6.63
N ALA A 256 42.62 -53.27 7.54
CA ALA A 256 43.56 -54.31 7.19
C ALA A 256 42.89 -55.44 6.38
N LEU A 257 41.69 -55.87 6.77
CA LEU A 257 40.91 -56.87 6.04
C LEU A 257 40.51 -56.36 4.64
N GLN A 258 40.03 -55.12 4.52
CA GLN A 258 39.69 -54.53 3.23
C GLN A 258 40.91 -54.45 2.30
N THR A 259 42.08 -54.10 2.85
CA THR A 259 43.33 -54.06 2.09
C THR A 259 43.73 -55.45 1.59
N LYS A 260 43.59 -56.49 2.43
CA LYS A 260 43.85 -57.87 2.02
C LYS A 260 42.90 -58.35 0.93
N ILE A 261 41.60 -58.06 1.05
CA ILE A 261 40.61 -58.40 0.01
C ILE A 261 40.94 -57.69 -1.31
N ALA A 262 41.39 -56.43 -1.26
CA ALA A 262 41.81 -55.71 -2.45
C ALA A 262 43.05 -56.35 -3.11
N GLN A 263 44.04 -56.74 -2.31
CA GLN A 263 45.24 -57.44 -2.78
C GLN A 263 44.91 -58.81 -3.39
N GLU A 264 44.02 -59.58 -2.77
CA GLU A 264 43.58 -60.88 -3.31
C GLU A 264 42.85 -60.71 -4.65
N LYS A 265 41.96 -59.72 -4.78
CA LYS A 265 41.29 -59.42 -6.06
C LYS A 265 42.26 -59.00 -7.16
N GLU A 266 43.29 -58.22 -6.81
CA GLU A 266 44.33 -57.83 -7.75
C GLU A 266 45.15 -59.05 -8.20
N GLN A 267 45.53 -59.93 -7.27
CA GLN A 267 46.20 -61.20 -7.59
C GLN A 267 45.33 -62.11 -8.47
N GLU A 268 44.03 -62.22 -8.20
CA GLU A 268 43.09 -62.98 -9.02
C GLU A 268 42.95 -62.38 -10.43
N SER A 269 42.93 -61.05 -10.55
CA SER A 269 42.91 -60.38 -11.86
C SER A 269 44.16 -60.67 -12.66
N LEU A 270 45.34 -60.54 -12.04
CA LEU A 270 46.61 -60.87 -12.69
C LEU A 270 46.67 -62.35 -13.09
N HIS A 271 46.18 -63.25 -12.23
CA HIS A 271 46.10 -64.67 -12.55
C HIS A 271 45.17 -64.94 -13.74
N ARG A 272 44.01 -64.28 -13.78
CA ARG A 272 43.05 -64.37 -14.89
C ARG A 272 43.65 -63.84 -16.19
N ASP A 273 44.34 -62.72 -16.16
CA ASP A 273 45.02 -62.14 -17.32
C ASP A 273 46.14 -63.05 -17.83
N HIS A 274 46.89 -63.69 -16.93
CA HIS A 274 47.88 -64.71 -17.28
C HIS A 274 47.25 -65.93 -17.97
N LEU A 275 46.10 -66.40 -17.50
CA LEU A 275 45.35 -67.49 -18.16
C LEU A 275 44.85 -67.08 -19.55
N TYR A 276 44.26 -65.89 -19.69
CA TYR A 276 43.84 -65.37 -21.00
C TYR A 276 45.01 -65.21 -21.97
N ALA A 277 46.16 -64.71 -21.51
CA ALA A 277 47.35 -64.58 -22.33
C ALA A 277 47.90 -65.96 -22.79
N ARG A 278 47.82 -66.98 -21.92
CA ARG A 278 48.18 -68.36 -22.27
C ARG A 278 47.22 -68.95 -23.31
N ASP A 279 45.92 -68.77 -23.14
CA ASP A 279 44.91 -69.24 -24.10
C ASP A 279 45.03 -68.54 -25.45
N ARG A 280 45.33 -67.23 -25.47
CA ARG A 280 45.58 -66.50 -26.71
C ARG A 280 46.78 -67.05 -27.48
N LYS A 281 47.85 -67.44 -26.78
CA LYS A 281 49.01 -68.12 -27.40
C LYS A 281 48.62 -69.49 -27.98
N LEU A 282 47.83 -70.29 -27.24
CA LEU A 282 47.30 -71.58 -27.74
C LEU A 282 46.41 -71.43 -28.99
N HIS A 283 45.61 -70.37 -29.09
CA HIS A 283 44.78 -70.11 -30.28
C HIS A 283 45.59 -69.58 -31.48
N SER A 284 46.67 -68.84 -31.24
CA SER A 284 47.58 -68.39 -32.30
C SER A 284 48.37 -69.54 -32.94
N GLU A 285 48.46 -70.70 -32.28
CA GLU A 285 49.19 -71.87 -32.77
C GLU A 285 48.27 -72.93 -33.42
N ARG A 286 46.95 -72.68 -33.56
CA ARG A 286 46.02 -73.59 -34.25
C ARG A 286 45.95 -73.31 -35.78
N PRO A 287 46.14 -74.30 -36.68
CA PRO A 287 46.00 -74.09 -38.12
C PRO A 287 44.55 -73.94 -38.57
N CYS A 288 44.28 -73.01 -39.51
CA CYS A 288 42.99 -72.75 -40.13
C CYS A 288 42.42 -73.97 -40.87
N TYR A 289 41.21 -74.41 -40.51
CA TYR A 289 40.30 -75.12 -41.41
C TYR A 289 38.85 -74.78 -41.02
N GLU A 290 38.22 -73.85 -41.72
CA GLU A 290 36.76 -73.69 -41.71
C GLU A 290 36.14 -74.28 -42.98
N ARG A 291 35.01 -74.95 -42.78
CA ARG A 291 34.26 -75.76 -43.73
C ARG A 291 32.88 -75.13 -43.82
N ASP A 292 32.58 -74.46 -44.93
CA ASP A 292 31.23 -74.05 -45.27
C ASP A 292 30.37 -75.28 -45.60
N SER A 293 29.14 -75.30 -45.08
CA SER A 293 27.90 -75.46 -45.86
C SER A 293 26.70 -75.70 -44.93
N ASN A 294 25.89 -74.65 -44.76
CA ASN A 294 24.42 -74.56 -44.87
C ASN A 294 23.52 -75.81 -44.58
N PRO A 295 22.21 -75.61 -44.36
CA PRO A 295 21.53 -75.20 -43.14
C PRO A 295 20.48 -76.27 -42.71
N GLY A 296 19.77 -76.03 -41.61
CA GLY A 296 18.53 -76.75 -41.33
C GLY A 296 17.96 -76.50 -39.94
N PRO A 297 16.88 -75.72 -39.79
CA PRO A 297 16.32 -75.35 -38.50
C PRO A 297 15.21 -76.33 -38.07
N SER A 298 14.92 -76.42 -36.77
CA SER A 298 13.56 -76.31 -36.20
C SER A 298 13.50 -76.66 -34.72
N CYS A 299 12.65 -75.89 -34.03
CA CYS A 299 12.07 -76.04 -32.68
C CYS A 299 12.93 -75.62 -31.48
#